data_AF-A0A4Z1HYJ7-F1
#
_entry.id   AF-A0A4Z1HYJ7-F1
#
_cell.length_a   1.000
_cell.length_b   1.000
_cell.length_c   1.000
_cell.angle_alpha   90.00
_cell.angle_beta   90.00
_cell.angle_gamma   90.00
#
_symmetry.space_group_name_H-M   'P 1'
#
loop_
_entity.id
_entity.type
_entity.pdbx_description
1 polymer ?
#
loop_
_entity_poly.entity_id
_entity_poly.type
_entity_poly.pdbx_seq_one_letter_code
_entity_poly.pdbx_strand_id
1 'polypeptide(L)'
;MIPLEDRFWSEGQNHLGDGINAYCNVWDWDQLRMIKIKGTPKVFPIDEDKEVAILAQFADYLSPDVRVVEVDNDGLICGISTDPEEDETVFIAHPPYSTIVSLAGCRTIKHSQLQELDRLAPFVDLSSYKDENQNTRTVAFKFNVLEKPLRVRMAWNEINLLKSLPPHPNIVPFDSVVLEDVESRVIGFTTKYIPGGSLSNPKIPFRFEWLQQLTEVVDFLNLNLGIMHQDIAPRNLMIDPDTQKLLLFDFDRAACGNVWLMDNRDDVSGVVYAVHELITNDSHFTEIPHWERHMDMVQNIPEWVCNRELDADVSVFREFLDRWVQKRQSGGIMEQYLKAPNRPTWPEEPPSVSDYDVPWQFGETMDREPMYRTGVRLRRIATELGQYCFRWERPPQSILSKKSREENANGVD
;
A
#
# COMPACT_ATOMS: atom_id res chain seq x y z
N MET A 1 -2.15 -7.64 -12.39
CA MET A 1 -0.71 -8.00 -12.27
C MET A 1 0.01 -6.76 -11.85
N ILE A 2 0.87 -6.87 -10.83
CA ILE A 2 1.69 -5.75 -10.38
C ILE A 2 2.61 -5.34 -11.55
N PRO A 3 2.65 -4.06 -11.95
CA PRO A 3 3.57 -3.59 -12.97
C PRO A 3 5.02 -3.95 -12.61
N LEU A 4 5.86 -4.23 -13.62
CA LEU A 4 7.22 -4.72 -13.37
C LEU A 4 8.06 -3.69 -12.61
N GLU A 5 7.84 -2.42 -12.89
CA GLU A 5 8.42 -1.26 -12.23
C GLU A 5 8.07 -1.18 -10.73
N ASP A 6 6.91 -1.70 -10.33
CA ASP A 6 6.42 -1.68 -8.95
C ASP A 6 6.65 -3.02 -8.22
N ARG A 7 7.10 -4.06 -8.94
CA ARG A 7 7.19 -5.43 -8.42
C ARG A 7 8.29 -5.59 -7.36
N PHE A 8 9.38 -4.87 -7.49
CA PHE A 8 10.55 -5.06 -6.64
C PHE A 8 10.84 -3.84 -5.79
N TRP A 9 11.24 -4.07 -4.55
CA TRP A 9 11.72 -3.01 -3.65
C TRP A 9 13.08 -3.39 -3.06
N SER A 10 14.09 -2.55 -3.30
CA SER A 10 15.45 -2.74 -2.81
C SER A 10 15.65 -2.07 -1.44
N GLU A 11 16.35 -2.74 -0.53
CA GLU A 11 16.84 -2.13 0.72
C GLU A 11 18.14 -1.31 0.53
N GLY A 12 18.64 -1.22 -0.71
CA GLY A 12 19.89 -0.57 -1.06
C GLY A 12 21.09 -1.52 -1.03
N GLN A 13 22.14 -1.10 -1.71
CA GLN A 13 23.38 -1.88 -1.86
C GLN A 13 24.26 -1.74 -0.61
N ASN A 14 24.80 -2.87 -0.16
CA ASN A 14 25.75 -2.94 0.94
C ASN A 14 27.13 -3.39 0.41
N HIS A 15 28.14 -2.55 0.62
CA HIS A 15 29.53 -2.84 0.28
C HIS A 15 30.30 -3.24 1.53
N LEU A 16 30.93 -4.42 1.51
CA LEU A 16 31.63 -4.95 2.69
C LEU A 16 32.98 -4.27 2.98
N GLY A 17 33.32 -3.19 2.25
CA GLY A 17 34.56 -2.43 2.44
C GLY A 17 35.83 -3.16 1.98
N ASP A 18 35.72 -4.40 1.52
CA ASP A 18 36.81 -5.21 0.97
C ASP A 18 37.10 -4.90 -0.51
N GLY A 19 36.26 -4.10 -1.16
CA GLY A 19 36.35 -3.74 -2.57
C GLY A 19 36.01 -4.89 -3.53
N ILE A 20 35.56 -6.03 -3.01
CA ILE A 20 35.35 -7.27 -3.78
C ILE A 20 33.88 -7.69 -3.73
N ASN A 21 33.24 -7.56 -2.57
CA ASN A 21 31.91 -8.10 -2.33
C ASN A 21 30.89 -6.99 -2.06
N ALA A 22 29.75 -7.11 -2.74
CA ALA A 22 28.58 -6.30 -2.54
C ALA A 22 27.34 -7.19 -2.50
N TYR A 23 26.33 -6.79 -1.74
CA TYR A 23 25.05 -7.48 -1.72
C TYR A 23 23.87 -6.51 -1.55
N CYS A 24 22.69 -6.97 -1.92
CA CYS A 24 21.46 -6.24 -1.73
C CYS A 24 20.32 -7.20 -1.36
N ASN A 25 19.41 -6.74 -0.51
CA ASN A 25 18.14 -7.43 -0.26
C ASN A 25 17.05 -6.79 -1.09
N VAL A 26 16.38 -7.62 -1.88
CA VAL A 26 15.28 -7.18 -2.74
C VAL A 26 14.03 -7.94 -2.37
N TRP A 27 12.99 -7.19 -2.03
CA TRP A 27 11.65 -7.72 -1.80
C TRP A 27 10.92 -7.89 -3.13
N ASP A 28 10.36 -9.07 -3.36
CA ASP A 28 9.49 -9.36 -4.51
C ASP A 28 8.02 -9.29 -4.06
N TRP A 29 7.29 -8.25 -4.47
CA TRP A 29 5.86 -8.06 -4.17
C TRP A 29 4.96 -9.10 -4.83
N ASP A 30 5.42 -9.68 -5.94
CA ASP A 30 4.69 -10.74 -6.61
C ASP A 30 4.71 -12.01 -5.77
N GLN A 31 5.90 -12.42 -5.30
CA GLN A 31 6.09 -13.67 -4.55
C GLN A 31 6.03 -13.52 -3.03
N LEU A 32 5.92 -12.28 -2.53
CA LEU A 32 5.90 -11.89 -1.11
C LEU A 32 7.06 -12.50 -0.30
N ARG A 33 8.28 -12.34 -0.84
CA ARG A 33 9.50 -12.87 -0.21
C ARG A 33 10.69 -11.95 -0.41
N MET A 34 11.65 -12.04 0.51
CA MET A 34 12.96 -11.40 0.39
C MET A 34 13.94 -12.31 -0.37
N ILE A 35 14.72 -11.75 -1.28
CA ILE A 35 15.82 -12.44 -1.96
C ILE A 35 17.08 -11.60 -1.80
N LYS A 36 18.14 -12.20 -1.27
CA LYS A 36 19.46 -11.58 -1.22
C LYS A 36 20.20 -11.82 -2.52
N ILE A 37 20.79 -10.79 -3.08
CA ILE A 37 21.60 -10.87 -4.29
C ILE A 37 23.03 -10.48 -3.91
N LYS A 38 23.99 -11.35 -4.21
CA LYS A 38 25.43 -11.13 -3.94
C LYS A 38 26.17 -10.99 -5.27
N GLY A 39 27.19 -10.15 -5.28
CA GLY A 39 28.03 -9.90 -6.45
C GLY A 39 29.21 -9.01 -6.10
N THR A 40 29.71 -8.27 -7.08
CA THR A 40 30.84 -7.36 -6.92
C THR A 40 30.41 -5.89 -6.97
N PRO A 41 31.22 -4.94 -6.46
CA PRO A 41 30.99 -3.51 -6.67
C PRO A 41 30.94 -3.07 -8.14
N LYS A 42 31.37 -3.92 -9.08
CA LYS A 42 31.29 -3.64 -10.52
C LYS A 42 29.85 -3.83 -11.05
N VAL A 43 29.16 -4.86 -10.56
CA VAL A 43 27.76 -5.14 -10.94
C VAL A 43 26.77 -4.32 -10.12
N PHE A 44 27.15 -3.99 -8.88
CA PHE A 44 26.42 -3.09 -7.98
C PHE A 44 27.24 -1.82 -7.74
N PRO A 45 27.24 -0.85 -8.66
CA PRO A 45 27.92 0.42 -8.44
C PRO A 45 27.10 1.32 -7.50
N ILE A 46 27.80 2.02 -6.59
CA ILE A 46 27.23 2.80 -5.47
C ILE A 46 26.12 3.79 -5.89
N ASP A 47 26.20 4.33 -7.11
CA ASP A 47 25.28 5.38 -7.61
C ASP A 47 24.26 4.86 -8.65
N GLU A 48 24.16 3.53 -8.86
CA GLU A 48 23.17 2.97 -9.80
C GLU A 48 22.40 1.78 -9.19
N ASP A 49 21.07 1.85 -9.21
CA ASP A 49 20.18 0.79 -8.73
C ASP A 49 20.00 -0.32 -9.79
N LYS A 50 20.93 -1.29 -9.82
CA LYS A 50 20.91 -2.39 -10.81
C LYS A 50 20.28 -3.68 -10.32
N GLU A 51 20.20 -3.87 -9.01
CA GLU A 51 19.74 -5.10 -8.36
C GLU A 51 18.33 -5.52 -8.79
N VAL A 52 17.43 -4.56 -8.98
CA VAL A 52 16.05 -4.82 -9.39
C VAL A 52 16.02 -5.35 -10.82
N ALA A 53 16.74 -4.69 -11.73
CA ALA A 53 16.82 -5.11 -13.13
C ALA A 53 17.50 -6.48 -13.28
N ILE A 54 18.46 -6.81 -12.41
CA ILE A 54 19.11 -8.12 -12.38
C ILE A 54 18.12 -9.18 -11.90
N LEU A 55 17.49 -9.00 -10.74
CA LEU A 55 16.55 -9.98 -10.18
C LEU A 55 15.37 -10.25 -11.12
N ALA A 56 14.84 -9.19 -11.73
CA ALA A 56 13.69 -9.27 -12.64
C ALA A 56 13.90 -10.27 -13.80
N GLN A 57 15.15 -10.50 -14.22
CA GLN A 57 15.45 -11.43 -15.32
C GLN A 57 15.14 -12.89 -14.98
N PHE A 58 15.20 -13.26 -13.70
CA PHE A 58 15.13 -14.66 -13.29
C PHE A 58 14.20 -14.96 -12.10
N ALA A 59 13.60 -13.94 -11.47
CA ALA A 59 12.76 -14.09 -10.27
C ALA A 59 11.69 -15.18 -10.37
N ASP A 60 11.03 -15.29 -11.52
CA ASP A 60 9.94 -16.25 -11.77
C ASP A 60 10.42 -17.70 -11.93
N TYR A 61 11.71 -17.90 -12.17
CA TYR A 61 12.32 -19.22 -12.38
C TYR A 61 13.03 -19.74 -11.13
N LEU A 62 13.15 -18.92 -10.08
CA LEU A 62 13.76 -19.33 -8.83
C LEU A 62 12.83 -20.29 -8.07
N SER A 63 13.41 -21.34 -7.49
CA SER A 63 12.69 -22.18 -6.54
C SER A 63 12.19 -21.35 -5.34
N PRO A 64 11.01 -21.66 -4.76
CA PRO A 64 10.52 -21.07 -3.51
C PRO A 64 11.53 -21.11 -2.34
N ASP A 65 12.46 -22.06 -2.36
CA ASP A 65 13.45 -22.28 -1.29
C ASP A 65 14.73 -21.45 -1.45
N VAL A 66 14.93 -20.80 -2.60
CA VAL A 66 16.11 -19.93 -2.81
C VAL A 66 16.02 -18.72 -1.87
N ARG A 67 17.12 -18.44 -1.17
CA ARG A 67 17.30 -17.28 -0.29
C ARG A 67 18.34 -16.31 -0.84
N VAL A 68 19.39 -16.85 -1.47
CA VAL A 68 20.47 -16.06 -2.06
C VAL A 68 20.68 -16.42 -3.51
N VAL A 69 20.96 -15.40 -4.33
CA VAL A 69 21.46 -15.54 -5.69
C VAL A 69 22.81 -14.84 -5.79
N GLU A 70 23.81 -15.53 -6.33
CA GLU A 70 25.11 -14.94 -6.66
C GLU A 70 25.15 -14.64 -8.15
N VAL A 71 25.60 -13.42 -8.49
CA VAL A 71 25.72 -12.97 -9.88
C VAL A 71 27.16 -12.60 -10.23
N ASP A 72 27.54 -12.86 -11.48
CA ASP A 72 28.82 -12.45 -12.03
C ASP A 72 28.82 -10.97 -12.45
N ASN A 73 29.92 -10.52 -13.06
CA ASN A 73 30.08 -9.13 -13.51
C ASN A 73 29.17 -8.75 -14.69
N ASP A 74 28.53 -9.72 -15.33
CA ASP A 74 27.58 -9.53 -16.43
C ASP A 74 26.12 -9.61 -15.92
N GLY A 75 25.93 -9.82 -14.61
CA GLY A 75 24.61 -9.93 -13.97
C GLY A 75 23.96 -11.31 -14.16
N LEU A 76 24.72 -12.31 -14.59
CA LEU A 76 24.22 -13.67 -14.78
C LEU A 76 24.38 -14.48 -13.49
N ILE A 77 23.42 -15.37 -13.23
CA ILE A 77 23.47 -16.25 -12.05
C ILE A 77 24.67 -17.19 -12.17
N CYS A 78 25.55 -17.15 -11.18
CA CYS A 78 26.69 -18.06 -11.03
C CYS A 78 26.58 -18.96 -9.78
N GLY A 79 25.66 -18.65 -8.86
CA GLY A 79 25.41 -19.45 -7.67
C GLY A 79 24.03 -19.20 -7.06
N ILE A 80 23.53 -20.15 -6.28
CA ILE A 80 22.30 -20.02 -5.50
C ILE A 80 22.49 -20.66 -4.13
N SER A 81 21.78 -20.16 -3.13
CA SER A 81 21.69 -20.78 -1.80
C SER A 81 20.24 -20.98 -1.37
N THR A 82 20.01 -22.10 -0.69
CA THR A 82 18.73 -22.46 -0.05
C THR A 82 18.87 -22.54 1.47
N ASP A 83 20.01 -22.09 2.01
CA ASP A 83 20.28 -22.12 3.45
C ASP A 83 19.27 -21.21 4.19
N PRO A 84 18.46 -21.77 5.11
CA PRO A 84 17.53 -21.00 5.93
C PRO A 84 18.22 -19.92 6.78
N GLU A 85 19.50 -20.08 7.11
CA GLU A 85 20.26 -19.07 7.88
C GLU A 85 20.47 -17.76 7.11
N GLU A 86 20.35 -17.82 5.78
CA GLU A 86 20.46 -16.66 4.90
C GLU A 86 19.10 -15.98 4.63
N ASP A 87 18.02 -16.41 5.27
CA ASP A 87 16.71 -15.74 5.24
C ASP A 87 16.74 -14.46 6.09
N GLU A 88 16.78 -13.32 5.42
CA GLU A 88 16.76 -12.00 6.06
C GLU A 88 15.35 -11.43 6.24
N THR A 89 14.31 -12.23 6.01
CA THR A 89 12.93 -11.81 6.25
C THR A 89 12.72 -11.48 7.72
N VAL A 90 12.21 -10.28 7.99
CA VAL A 90 11.91 -9.82 9.36
C VAL A 90 10.61 -10.46 9.85
N PHE A 91 10.57 -10.82 11.13
CA PHE A 91 9.37 -11.33 11.79
C PHE A 91 8.33 -10.22 12.02
N ILE A 92 7.09 -10.47 11.59
CA ILE A 92 5.94 -9.59 11.82
C ILE A 92 5.00 -10.28 12.80
N ALA A 93 4.80 -9.64 13.95
CA ALA A 93 3.87 -10.13 14.96
C ALA A 93 2.47 -9.57 14.68
N HIS A 94 1.66 -10.33 13.97
CA HIS A 94 0.25 -9.99 13.80
C HIS A 94 -0.50 -10.15 15.13
N PRO A 95 -1.28 -9.15 15.58
CA PRO A 95 -2.02 -9.25 16.84
C PRO A 95 -3.20 -10.24 16.72
N PRO A 96 -3.46 -11.08 17.74
CA PRO A 96 -4.68 -11.89 17.80
C PRO A 96 -5.94 -11.01 17.76
N TYR A 97 -6.95 -11.38 16.97
CA TYR A 97 -8.18 -10.58 16.85
C TYR A 97 -8.87 -10.32 18.20
N SER A 98 -8.82 -11.30 19.11
CA SER A 98 -9.43 -11.19 20.44
C SER A 98 -8.82 -10.11 21.33
N THR A 99 -7.59 -9.63 21.04
CA THR A 99 -6.95 -8.56 21.82
C THR A 99 -7.28 -7.16 21.27
N ILE A 100 -7.92 -7.09 20.10
CA ILE A 100 -8.17 -5.85 19.37
C ILE A 100 -9.61 -5.38 19.58
N VAL A 101 -9.83 -4.66 20.67
CA VAL A 101 -11.17 -4.16 21.04
C VAL A 101 -11.77 -3.24 19.96
N SER A 102 -10.96 -2.47 19.24
CA SER A 102 -11.44 -1.52 18.24
C SER A 102 -12.07 -2.17 17.01
N LEU A 103 -11.71 -3.43 16.71
CA LEU A 103 -12.25 -4.21 15.61
C LEU A 103 -13.37 -5.16 16.06
N ALA A 104 -13.73 -5.14 17.34
CA ALA A 104 -14.79 -6.02 17.86
C ALA A 104 -16.11 -5.78 17.13
N GLY A 105 -16.75 -6.86 16.68
CA GLY A 105 -18.01 -6.81 15.94
C GLY A 105 -17.85 -6.56 14.44
N CYS A 106 -16.64 -6.30 13.94
CA CYS A 106 -16.40 -6.34 12.50
C CYS A 106 -16.66 -7.74 11.96
N ARG A 107 -17.13 -7.80 10.72
CA ARG A 107 -17.17 -9.05 9.96
C ARG A 107 -15.76 -9.58 9.79
N THR A 108 -15.58 -10.88 9.95
CA THR A 108 -14.28 -11.54 9.80
C THR A 108 -14.37 -12.61 8.72
N ILE A 109 -13.27 -12.76 7.98
CA ILE A 109 -13.06 -13.84 7.02
C ILE A 109 -11.71 -14.49 7.30
N LYS A 110 -11.62 -15.80 7.08
CA LYS A 110 -10.36 -16.53 7.15
C LYS A 110 -9.58 -16.35 5.85
N HIS A 111 -8.26 -16.27 5.96
CA HIS A 111 -7.38 -16.16 4.80
C HIS A 111 -7.58 -17.32 3.81
N SER A 112 -7.75 -18.55 4.30
CA SER A 112 -8.07 -19.71 3.45
C SER A 112 -9.38 -19.60 2.65
N GLN A 113 -10.28 -18.69 3.02
CA GLN A 113 -11.52 -18.44 2.26
C GLN A 113 -11.31 -17.48 1.08
N LEU A 114 -10.20 -16.74 1.06
CA LEU A 114 -9.84 -15.86 -0.04
C LEU A 114 -9.20 -16.66 -1.17
N GLN A 115 -9.82 -16.57 -2.34
CA GLN A 115 -9.24 -17.00 -3.59
C GLN A 115 -8.60 -15.80 -4.28
N GLU A 116 -7.28 -15.80 -4.44
CA GLU A 116 -6.54 -14.81 -5.21
C GLU A 116 -6.96 -14.88 -6.69
N LEU A 117 -7.38 -13.74 -7.23
CA LEU A 117 -7.80 -13.58 -8.64
C LEU A 117 -6.76 -12.80 -9.44
N ASP A 118 -6.19 -11.76 -8.84
CA ASP A 118 -5.15 -10.90 -9.44
C ASP A 118 -4.34 -10.21 -8.33
N ARG A 119 -3.19 -9.64 -8.66
CA ARG A 119 -2.36 -8.81 -7.80
C ARG A 119 -2.41 -7.40 -8.35
N LEU A 120 -3.01 -6.47 -7.61
CA LEU A 120 -3.36 -5.13 -8.10
C LEU A 120 -2.19 -4.16 -7.94
N ALA A 121 -1.55 -4.21 -6.77
CA ALA A 121 -0.44 -3.34 -6.39
C ALA A 121 0.35 -4.01 -5.24
N PRO A 122 1.55 -3.50 -4.89
CA PRO A 122 2.15 -3.83 -3.60
C PRO A 122 1.11 -3.73 -2.48
N PHE A 123 1.08 -4.74 -1.60
CA PHE A 123 0.14 -4.84 -0.47
C PHE A 123 -1.35 -5.03 -0.80
N VAL A 124 -1.72 -5.14 -2.08
CA VAL A 124 -3.13 -5.22 -2.48
C VAL A 124 -3.37 -6.31 -3.51
N ASP A 125 -4.14 -7.32 -3.12
CA ASP A 125 -4.60 -8.38 -4.02
C ASP A 125 -6.07 -8.20 -4.38
N LEU A 126 -6.43 -8.58 -5.60
CA LEU A 126 -7.82 -8.84 -5.97
C LEU A 126 -8.15 -10.26 -5.55
N SER A 127 -9.14 -10.41 -4.68
CA SER A 127 -9.57 -11.71 -4.18
C SER A 127 -11.07 -11.89 -4.31
N SER A 128 -11.51 -13.14 -4.20
CA SER A 128 -12.92 -13.45 -4.00
C SER A 128 -13.15 -14.43 -2.87
N TYR A 129 -14.34 -14.39 -2.27
CA TYR A 129 -14.78 -15.38 -1.30
C TYR A 129 -16.30 -15.59 -1.37
N LYS A 130 -16.79 -16.63 -0.70
CA LYS A 130 -18.23 -16.90 -0.56
C LYS A 130 -18.74 -16.31 0.75
N ASP A 131 -19.74 -15.44 0.67
CA ASP A 131 -20.41 -14.89 1.87
C ASP A 131 -21.30 -15.94 2.56
N GLU A 132 -21.93 -15.55 3.67
CA GLU A 132 -22.80 -16.42 4.46
C GLU A 132 -23.99 -16.96 3.65
N ASN A 133 -24.37 -16.25 2.58
CA ASN A 133 -25.44 -16.59 1.66
C ASN A 133 -24.92 -17.30 0.39
N GLN A 134 -23.66 -17.75 0.37
CA GLN A 134 -22.99 -18.41 -0.77
C GLN A 134 -22.85 -17.52 -2.02
N ASN A 135 -23.01 -16.21 -1.90
CA ASN A 135 -22.73 -15.29 -2.99
C ASN A 135 -21.24 -15.04 -3.10
N THR A 136 -20.72 -15.01 -4.33
CA THR A 136 -19.34 -14.59 -4.57
C THR A 136 -19.22 -13.10 -4.32
N ARG A 137 -18.29 -12.72 -3.45
CA ARG A 137 -17.85 -11.35 -3.24
C ARG A 137 -16.48 -11.18 -3.86
N THR A 138 -16.31 -10.14 -4.68
CA THR A 138 -15.01 -9.72 -5.18
C THR A 138 -14.54 -8.52 -4.37
N VAL A 139 -13.32 -8.60 -3.85
CA VAL A 139 -12.78 -7.66 -2.87
C VAL A 139 -11.33 -7.31 -3.18
N ALA A 140 -10.93 -6.10 -2.79
CA ALA A 140 -9.52 -5.75 -2.67
C ALA A 140 -9.05 -6.14 -1.27
N PHE A 141 -8.14 -7.11 -1.16
CA PHE A 141 -7.51 -7.52 0.08
C PHE A 141 -6.25 -6.69 0.29
N LYS A 142 -6.26 -5.83 1.32
CA LYS A 142 -5.13 -5.01 1.74
C LYS A 142 -4.46 -5.65 2.95
N PHE A 143 -3.13 -5.75 2.94
CA PHE A 143 -2.34 -6.40 3.98
C PHE A 143 -0.98 -5.73 4.18
N ASN A 144 -0.26 -6.07 5.25
CA ASN A 144 1.10 -5.57 5.49
C ASN A 144 2.07 -6.72 5.73
N VAL A 145 3.13 -6.78 4.91
CA VAL A 145 4.21 -7.80 4.97
C VAL A 145 5.57 -7.19 5.29
N LEU A 146 5.63 -5.92 5.71
CA LEU A 146 6.88 -5.29 6.13
C LEU A 146 6.81 -4.86 7.60
N GLU A 147 7.77 -5.32 8.40
CA GLU A 147 7.98 -4.86 9.78
C GLU A 147 8.73 -3.51 9.79
N LYS A 148 8.13 -2.50 9.17
CA LYS A 148 8.60 -1.10 9.23
C LYS A 148 7.58 -0.31 10.06
N PRO A 149 7.98 0.39 11.14
CA PRO A 149 7.05 1.04 12.07
C PRO A 149 6.01 1.93 11.38
N LEU A 150 6.42 2.70 10.38
CA LEU A 150 5.51 3.54 9.59
C LEU A 150 4.46 2.71 8.85
N ARG A 151 4.83 1.60 8.19
CA ARG A 151 3.91 0.75 7.43
C ARG A 151 2.91 0.02 8.32
N VAL A 152 3.37 -0.51 9.44
CA VAL A 152 2.49 -1.13 10.46
C VAL A 152 1.44 -0.13 10.94
N ARG A 153 1.86 1.11 11.20
CA ARG A 153 0.97 2.16 11.67
C ARG A 153 -0.01 2.68 10.60
N MET A 154 0.44 2.80 9.35
CA MET A 154 -0.43 3.14 8.22
C MET A 154 -1.54 2.08 8.03
N ALA A 155 -1.18 0.80 8.01
CA ALA A 155 -2.17 -0.29 7.88
C ALA A 155 -3.14 -0.32 9.07
N TRP A 156 -2.65 -0.09 10.28
CA TRP A 156 -3.47 0.01 11.50
C TRP A 156 -4.44 1.19 11.48
N ASN A 157 -3.97 2.36 11.06
CA ASN A 157 -4.80 3.55 10.97
C ASN A 157 -5.88 3.38 9.91
N GLU A 158 -5.53 2.84 8.74
CA GLU A 158 -6.47 2.69 7.64
C GLU A 158 -7.64 1.75 7.98
N ILE A 159 -7.35 0.56 8.53
CA ILE A 159 -8.40 -0.39 8.91
C ILE A 159 -9.35 0.19 9.96
N ASN A 160 -8.81 0.89 10.96
CA ASN A 160 -9.60 1.48 12.03
C ASN A 160 -10.38 2.72 11.58
N LEU A 161 -9.83 3.51 10.66
CA LEU A 161 -10.51 4.65 10.06
C LEU A 161 -11.67 4.15 9.19
N LEU A 162 -11.40 3.30 8.20
CA LEU A 162 -12.40 2.87 7.23
C LEU A 162 -13.58 2.15 7.90
N LYS A 163 -13.33 1.28 8.89
CA LYS A 163 -14.41 0.63 9.65
C LYS A 163 -15.23 1.60 10.48
N SER A 164 -14.68 2.77 10.83
CA SER A 164 -15.34 3.78 11.67
C SER A 164 -16.06 4.86 10.84
N LEU A 165 -15.83 4.91 9.53
CA LEU A 165 -16.52 5.86 8.67
C LEU A 165 -18.01 5.51 8.54
N PRO A 166 -18.91 6.50 8.58
CA PRO A 166 -20.28 6.27 8.17
C PRO A 166 -20.34 5.94 6.67
N PRO A 167 -21.31 5.12 6.22
CA PRO A 167 -21.48 4.84 4.80
C PRO A 167 -21.60 6.14 3.98
N HIS A 168 -20.80 6.28 2.93
CA HIS A 168 -20.79 7.45 2.05
C HIS A 168 -20.77 7.01 0.59
N PRO A 169 -21.58 7.61 -0.31
CA PRO A 169 -21.67 7.19 -1.71
C PRO A 169 -20.40 7.45 -2.53
N ASN A 170 -19.46 8.25 -2.01
CA ASN A 170 -18.20 8.62 -2.66
C ASN A 170 -16.95 8.08 -1.94
N ILE A 171 -17.10 7.09 -1.05
CA ILE A 171 -15.97 6.43 -0.37
C ILE A 171 -16.08 4.92 -0.60
N VAL A 172 -14.98 4.26 -0.95
CA VAL A 172 -14.97 2.80 -1.09
C VAL A 172 -15.28 2.15 0.27
N PRO A 173 -16.30 1.27 0.35
CA PRO A 173 -16.73 0.71 1.63
C PRO A 173 -15.76 -0.37 2.13
N PHE A 174 -15.51 -0.33 3.44
CA PHE A 174 -14.95 -1.44 4.20
C PHE A 174 -15.83 -2.69 4.08
N ASP A 175 -15.22 -3.87 3.97
CA ASP A 175 -15.93 -5.15 3.91
C ASP A 175 -15.70 -5.99 5.18
N SER A 176 -14.47 -6.51 5.37
CA SER A 176 -14.18 -7.47 6.44
C SER A 176 -12.75 -7.37 6.97
N VAL A 177 -12.52 -7.84 8.19
CA VAL A 177 -11.17 -8.10 8.73
C VAL A 177 -10.72 -9.49 8.29
N VAL A 178 -9.48 -9.61 7.80
CA VAL A 178 -8.91 -10.90 7.39
C VAL A 178 -8.07 -11.47 8.53
N LEU A 179 -8.42 -12.69 8.91
CA LEU A 179 -7.75 -13.45 9.96
C LEU A 179 -6.97 -14.61 9.34
N GLU A 180 -5.75 -14.83 9.80
CA GLU A 180 -5.09 -16.10 9.50
C GLU A 180 -5.80 -17.28 10.22
N ASP A 181 -5.58 -18.47 9.69
CA ASP A 181 -6.39 -19.64 9.98
C ASP A 181 -6.11 -20.28 11.35
N VAL A 182 -4.88 -20.16 11.87
CA VAL A 182 -4.40 -20.95 13.02
C VAL A 182 -4.67 -20.24 14.35
N GLU A 183 -4.11 -19.04 14.53
CA GLU A 183 -4.18 -18.29 15.79
C GLU A 183 -5.20 -17.13 15.73
N SER A 184 -5.90 -16.99 14.60
CA SER A 184 -6.85 -15.90 14.34
C SER A 184 -6.24 -14.51 14.50
N ARG A 185 -4.99 -14.34 14.06
CA ARG A 185 -4.31 -13.04 14.02
C ARG A 185 -4.79 -12.19 12.85
N VAL A 186 -4.86 -10.88 13.06
CA VAL A 186 -5.26 -9.92 12.02
C VAL A 186 -4.11 -9.69 11.05
N ILE A 187 -4.28 -10.15 9.81
CA ILE A 187 -3.28 -10.04 8.75
C ILE A 187 -3.60 -8.96 7.71
N GLY A 188 -4.82 -8.43 7.73
CA GLY A 188 -5.26 -7.37 6.83
C GLY A 188 -6.76 -7.17 6.86
N PHE A 189 -7.29 -6.53 5.82
CA PHE A 189 -8.72 -6.27 5.66
C PHE A 189 -9.12 -6.21 4.19
N THR A 190 -10.41 -6.31 3.92
CA THR A 190 -10.99 -6.21 2.59
C THR A 190 -11.82 -4.94 2.42
N THR A 191 -11.83 -4.41 1.21
CA THR A 191 -12.78 -3.40 0.75
C THR A 191 -13.52 -3.91 -0.50
N LYS A 192 -14.67 -3.30 -0.83
CA LYS A 192 -15.36 -3.61 -2.09
C LYS A 192 -14.41 -3.36 -3.26
N TYR A 193 -14.25 -4.34 -4.14
CA TYR A 193 -13.54 -4.13 -5.40
C TYR A 193 -14.39 -3.31 -6.37
N ILE A 194 -13.80 -2.28 -6.97
CA ILE A 194 -14.42 -1.44 -7.99
C ILE A 194 -13.72 -1.71 -9.32
N PRO A 195 -14.41 -2.29 -10.32
CA PRO A 195 -13.81 -2.53 -11.62
C PRO A 195 -13.69 -1.24 -12.43
N GLY A 196 -12.75 -1.20 -13.38
CA GLY A 196 -12.52 -0.06 -14.27
C GLY A 196 -11.20 0.68 -14.02
N GLY A 197 -10.58 0.46 -12.86
CA GLY A 197 -9.32 1.09 -12.49
C GLY A 197 -9.47 2.54 -12.01
N SER A 198 -8.34 3.16 -11.68
CA SER A 198 -8.28 4.54 -11.18
C SER A 198 -8.26 5.58 -12.29
N LEU A 199 -8.59 6.82 -11.93
CA LEU A 199 -8.54 7.97 -12.84
C LEU A 199 -7.12 8.39 -13.24
N SER A 200 -6.07 7.75 -12.70
CA SER A 200 -4.70 7.87 -13.26
C SER A 200 -4.61 7.35 -14.70
N ASN A 201 -5.54 6.50 -15.16
CA ASN A 201 -5.63 6.12 -16.56
C ASN A 201 -6.30 7.24 -17.37
N PRO A 202 -5.56 7.97 -18.25
CA PRO A 202 -6.11 9.12 -18.98
C PRO A 202 -7.20 8.77 -19.99
N LYS A 203 -7.40 7.47 -20.29
CA LYS A 203 -8.46 6.99 -21.19
C LYS A 203 -9.84 7.03 -20.56
N ILE A 204 -9.94 7.04 -19.24
CA ILE A 204 -11.22 7.24 -18.55
C ILE A 204 -11.55 8.73 -18.68
N PRO A 205 -12.75 9.14 -19.15
CA PRO A 205 -13.10 10.56 -19.19
C PRO A 205 -13.06 11.19 -17.79
N PHE A 206 -13.18 12.51 -17.68
CA PHE A 206 -13.39 13.17 -16.39
C PHE A 206 -14.56 14.14 -16.48
N ARG A 207 -15.60 13.90 -15.67
CA ARG A 207 -16.84 14.67 -15.70
C ARG A 207 -16.87 15.76 -14.66
N PHE A 208 -17.54 16.87 -14.97
CA PHE A 208 -17.69 17.99 -14.06
C PHE A 208 -18.41 17.59 -12.77
N GLU A 209 -19.40 16.70 -12.86
CA GLU A 209 -20.08 16.14 -11.69
C GLU A 209 -19.10 15.43 -10.73
N TRP A 210 -18.06 14.78 -11.25
CA TRP A 210 -17.08 14.08 -10.42
C TRP A 210 -16.16 15.04 -9.66
N LEU A 211 -15.86 16.22 -10.22
CA LEU A 211 -15.22 17.29 -9.46
C LEU A 211 -16.11 17.77 -8.31
N GLN A 212 -17.41 17.93 -8.55
CA GLN A 212 -18.36 18.32 -7.50
C GLN A 212 -18.38 17.28 -6.38
N GLN A 213 -18.55 16.01 -6.73
CA GLN A 213 -18.53 14.89 -5.78
C GLN A 213 -17.21 14.81 -5.00
N LEU A 214 -16.06 15.06 -5.65
CA LEU A 214 -14.75 15.09 -4.99
C LEU A 214 -14.69 16.22 -3.93
N THR A 215 -15.11 17.43 -4.28
CA THR A 215 -15.11 18.54 -3.32
C THR A 215 -16.10 18.32 -2.17
N GLU A 216 -17.25 17.69 -2.44
CA GLU A 216 -18.25 17.35 -1.43
C GLU A 216 -17.74 16.30 -0.43
N VAL A 217 -17.10 15.22 -0.91
CA VAL A 217 -16.53 14.20 -0.01
C VAL A 217 -15.36 14.75 0.79
N VAL A 218 -14.54 15.62 0.21
CA VAL A 218 -13.45 16.31 0.94
C VAL A 218 -14.02 17.24 2.01
N ASP A 219 -15.05 18.03 1.72
CA ASP A 219 -15.70 18.87 2.72
C ASP A 219 -16.35 18.03 3.82
N PHE A 220 -16.98 16.90 3.47
CA PHE A 220 -17.52 15.95 4.43
C PHE A 220 -16.42 15.40 5.37
N LEU A 221 -15.33 14.90 4.81
CA LEU A 221 -14.21 14.37 5.60
C LEU A 221 -13.61 15.46 6.49
N ASN A 222 -13.24 16.61 5.92
CA ASN A 222 -12.51 17.66 6.61
C ASN A 222 -13.38 18.39 7.63
N LEU A 223 -14.58 18.81 7.24
CA LEU A 223 -15.39 19.75 8.03
C LEU A 223 -16.38 19.05 8.97
N ASN A 224 -16.85 17.84 8.61
CA ASN A 224 -17.79 17.09 9.43
C ASN A 224 -17.11 16.03 10.29
N LEU A 225 -16.14 15.30 9.74
CA LEU A 225 -15.43 14.23 10.46
C LEU A 225 -14.07 14.67 11.02
N GLY A 226 -13.52 15.80 10.58
CA GLY A 226 -12.19 16.22 11.01
C GLY A 226 -11.11 15.24 10.57
N ILE A 227 -11.28 14.66 9.37
CA ILE A 227 -10.36 13.74 8.70
C ILE A 227 -9.79 14.43 7.47
N MET A 228 -8.47 14.41 7.32
CA MET A 228 -7.81 14.77 6.06
C MET A 228 -7.28 13.49 5.40
N HIS A 229 -7.50 13.31 4.11
CA HIS A 229 -6.99 12.16 3.37
C HIS A 229 -5.47 12.24 3.17
N GLN A 230 -4.93 13.44 2.94
CA GLN A 230 -3.50 13.72 2.74
C GLN A 230 -2.84 13.07 1.50
N ASP A 231 -3.66 12.48 0.62
CA ASP A 231 -3.20 11.84 -0.62
C ASP A 231 -4.27 11.84 -1.70
N ILE A 232 -5.03 12.95 -1.80
CA ILE A 232 -5.96 13.14 -2.91
C ILE A 232 -5.17 13.24 -4.22
N ALA A 233 -5.29 12.23 -5.07
CA ALA A 233 -4.60 12.11 -6.34
C ALA A 233 -5.39 11.23 -7.31
N PRO A 234 -5.20 11.32 -8.64
CA PRO A 234 -5.95 10.53 -9.62
C PRO A 234 -5.83 9.01 -9.43
N ARG A 235 -4.69 8.53 -8.91
CA ARG A 235 -4.49 7.11 -8.55
C ARG A 235 -5.42 6.63 -7.43
N ASN A 236 -5.91 7.54 -6.58
CA ASN A 236 -6.78 7.25 -5.42
C ASN A 236 -8.26 7.58 -5.69
N LEU A 237 -8.61 7.81 -6.96
CA LEU A 237 -9.98 8.09 -7.40
C LEU A 237 -10.43 7.03 -8.42
N MET A 238 -11.62 6.48 -8.24
CA MET A 238 -12.25 5.53 -9.17
C MET A 238 -13.66 5.98 -9.52
N ILE A 239 -14.21 5.44 -10.61
CA ILE A 239 -15.63 5.61 -10.94
C ILE A 239 -16.31 4.26 -10.75
N ASP A 240 -17.33 4.19 -9.89
CA ASP A 240 -18.14 3.00 -9.77
C ASP A 240 -18.93 2.80 -11.07
N PRO A 241 -18.72 1.72 -11.83
CA PRO A 241 -19.40 1.52 -13.09
C PRO A 241 -20.91 1.36 -12.95
N ASP A 242 -21.40 0.86 -11.80
CA ASP A 242 -22.81 0.63 -11.55
C ASP A 242 -23.55 1.94 -11.26
N THR A 243 -22.91 2.84 -10.50
CA THR A 243 -23.56 4.08 -10.04
C THR A 243 -23.09 5.34 -10.78
N GLN A 244 -22.01 5.23 -11.56
CA GLN A 244 -21.33 6.34 -12.23
C GLN A 244 -20.88 7.45 -11.28
N LYS A 245 -20.61 7.09 -10.01
CA LYS A 245 -20.13 8.00 -8.97
C LYS A 245 -18.63 7.89 -8.77
N LEU A 246 -18.01 9.01 -8.46
CA LEU A 246 -16.62 9.06 -8.01
C LEU A 246 -16.50 8.42 -6.62
N LEU A 247 -15.52 7.55 -6.45
CA LEU A 247 -15.16 6.91 -5.19
C LEU A 247 -13.73 7.29 -4.83
N LEU A 248 -13.54 7.76 -3.59
CA LEU A 248 -12.25 7.97 -2.95
C LEU A 248 -11.86 6.72 -2.16
N PHE A 249 -10.59 6.34 -2.23
CA PHE A 249 -10.03 5.20 -1.50
C PHE A 249 -8.56 5.45 -1.12
N ASP A 250 -7.99 4.50 -0.38
CA ASP A 250 -6.59 4.51 0.09
C ASP A 250 -6.31 5.54 1.21
N PHE A 251 -6.87 5.28 2.39
CA PHE A 251 -6.79 6.18 3.54
C PHE A 251 -5.55 5.92 4.42
N ASP A 252 -4.50 5.30 3.85
CA ASP A 252 -3.29 4.88 4.57
C ASP A 252 -2.47 6.06 5.14
N ARG A 253 -2.63 7.25 4.56
CA ARG A 253 -2.03 8.52 4.99
C ARG A 253 -2.97 9.44 5.75
N ALA A 254 -4.21 9.04 5.98
CA ALA A 254 -5.21 9.95 6.52
C ALA A 254 -4.87 10.42 7.95
N ALA A 255 -5.14 11.70 8.22
CA ALA A 255 -5.08 12.32 9.55
C ALA A 255 -6.47 12.42 10.17
N CYS A 256 -6.51 12.46 11.50
CA CYS A 256 -7.75 12.70 12.26
C CYS A 256 -7.49 13.74 13.37
N GLY A 257 -8.01 14.95 13.19
CA GLY A 257 -7.63 16.09 14.02
C GLY A 257 -6.13 16.37 13.91
N ASN A 258 -5.44 16.48 15.04
CA ASN A 258 -3.98 16.68 15.07
C ASN A 258 -3.18 15.38 14.88
N VAL A 259 -3.85 14.23 14.97
CA VAL A 259 -3.21 12.92 14.89
C VAL A 259 -2.85 12.65 13.44
N TRP A 260 -1.57 12.41 13.16
CA TRP A 260 -1.01 12.16 11.83
C TRP A 260 -1.12 13.32 10.83
N LEU A 261 -1.50 14.52 11.29
CA LEU A 261 -1.53 15.69 10.43
C LEU A 261 -0.10 16.09 10.02
N MET A 262 0.17 16.06 8.71
CA MET A 262 1.45 16.43 8.15
C MET A 262 1.38 17.84 7.55
N ASP A 263 2.49 18.58 7.67
CA ASP A 263 2.62 19.89 7.04
C ASP A 263 2.54 19.77 5.50
N ASN A 264 1.87 20.73 4.86
CA ASN A 264 1.72 20.83 3.40
C ASN A 264 1.09 19.59 2.73
N ARG A 265 0.22 18.87 3.46
CA ARG A 265 -0.57 17.72 2.98
C ARG A 265 -2.08 17.95 3.07
N ASP A 266 -2.53 19.21 3.06
CA ASP A 266 -3.94 19.50 3.14
C ASP A 266 -4.71 19.05 1.88
N ASP A 267 -5.95 18.61 2.07
CA ASP A 267 -6.76 18.07 0.97
C ASP A 267 -7.16 19.14 -0.06
N VAL A 268 -7.13 20.44 0.26
CA VAL A 268 -7.44 21.50 -0.70
C VAL A 268 -6.36 21.54 -1.77
N SER A 269 -5.11 21.60 -1.33
CA SER A 269 -3.95 21.49 -2.22
C SER A 269 -4.00 20.19 -3.01
N GLY A 270 -4.32 19.06 -2.35
CA GLY A 270 -4.48 17.77 -3.00
C GLY A 270 -5.51 17.78 -4.15
N VAL A 271 -6.69 18.36 -3.93
CA VAL A 271 -7.72 18.51 -4.98
C VAL A 271 -7.21 19.39 -6.12
N VAL A 272 -6.53 20.52 -5.83
CA VAL A 272 -5.99 21.40 -6.88
C VAL A 272 -5.01 20.65 -7.79
N TYR A 273 -4.05 19.93 -7.21
CA TYR A 273 -3.10 19.13 -7.98
C TYR A 273 -3.78 17.99 -8.74
N ALA A 274 -4.71 17.27 -8.09
CA ALA A 274 -5.41 16.16 -8.72
C ALA A 274 -6.22 16.63 -9.94
N VAL A 275 -6.96 17.74 -9.84
CA VAL A 275 -7.77 18.25 -10.96
C VAL A 275 -6.89 18.73 -12.11
N HIS A 276 -5.75 19.37 -11.81
CA HIS A 276 -4.76 19.72 -12.83
C HIS A 276 -4.27 18.48 -13.56
N GLU A 277 -3.75 17.48 -12.83
CA GLU A 277 -3.26 16.22 -13.40
C GLU A 277 -4.35 15.49 -14.20
N LEU A 278 -5.60 15.47 -13.71
CA LEU A 278 -6.72 14.88 -14.44
C LEU A 278 -6.95 15.55 -15.79
N ILE A 279 -6.91 16.88 -15.87
CA ILE A 279 -7.21 17.62 -17.10
C ILE A 279 -6.03 17.61 -18.07
N THR A 280 -4.81 17.80 -17.56
CA THR A 280 -3.62 18.01 -18.39
C THR A 280 -2.80 16.75 -18.63
N ASN A 281 -3.05 15.69 -17.85
CA ASN A 281 -2.21 14.49 -17.80
C ASN A 281 -0.73 14.81 -17.47
N ASP A 282 -0.49 15.93 -16.80
CA ASP A 282 0.83 16.34 -16.32
C ASP A 282 1.00 15.95 -14.84
N SER A 283 1.82 14.93 -14.62
CA SER A 283 2.16 14.40 -13.29
C SER A 283 3.43 15.03 -12.70
N HIS A 284 4.06 16.02 -13.33
CA HIS A 284 5.33 16.59 -12.86
C HIS A 284 5.26 17.08 -11.40
N PHE A 285 4.15 17.71 -11.02
CA PHE A 285 3.95 18.20 -9.65
C PHE A 285 3.88 17.07 -8.61
N THR A 286 3.57 15.84 -9.03
CA THR A 286 3.54 14.68 -8.14
C THR A 286 4.93 14.21 -7.72
N GLU A 287 5.98 14.56 -8.48
CA GLU A 287 7.37 14.25 -8.16
C GLU A 287 7.96 15.24 -7.15
N ILE A 288 7.42 16.46 -7.10
CA ILE A 288 7.85 17.49 -6.15
C ILE A 288 7.48 17.03 -4.73
N PRO A 289 8.39 17.06 -3.75
CA PRO A 289 8.05 16.68 -2.39
C PRO A 289 6.94 17.55 -1.79
N HIS A 290 6.02 16.94 -1.03
CA HIS A 290 4.85 17.65 -0.48
C HIS A 290 5.22 18.88 0.36
N TRP A 291 6.34 18.89 1.08
CA TRP A 291 6.79 20.05 1.85
C TRP A 291 7.24 21.24 0.98
N GLU A 292 7.54 21.02 -0.30
CA GLU A 292 7.90 22.06 -1.29
C GLU A 292 6.72 22.49 -2.16
N ARG A 293 5.57 21.82 -2.05
CA ARG A 293 4.40 22.11 -2.87
C ARG A 293 3.66 23.33 -2.37
N HIS A 294 3.31 24.20 -3.31
CA HIS A 294 2.46 25.36 -3.08
C HIS A 294 1.39 25.44 -4.17
N MET A 295 0.12 25.65 -3.79
CA MET A 295 -1.01 25.66 -4.73
C MET A 295 -0.84 26.68 -5.86
N ASP A 296 -0.13 27.77 -5.60
CA ASP A 296 0.16 28.82 -6.56
C ASP A 296 0.98 28.32 -7.77
N MET A 297 1.74 27.24 -7.63
CA MET A 297 2.43 26.55 -8.72
C MET A 297 1.46 26.11 -9.83
N VAL A 298 0.23 25.74 -9.47
CA VAL A 298 -0.81 25.28 -10.40
C VAL A 298 -1.82 26.39 -10.70
N GLN A 299 -2.25 27.13 -9.67
CA GLN A 299 -3.27 28.18 -9.85
C GLN A 299 -2.78 29.34 -10.72
N ASN A 300 -1.48 29.65 -10.70
CA ASN A 300 -0.91 30.72 -11.53
C ASN A 300 -0.69 30.32 -12.99
N ILE A 301 -0.91 29.05 -13.36
CA ILE A 301 -0.79 28.60 -14.75
C ILE A 301 -1.96 29.22 -15.55
N PRO A 302 -1.67 30.07 -16.56
CA PRO A 302 -2.71 30.85 -17.24
C PRO A 302 -3.68 29.98 -18.06
N GLU A 303 -3.17 28.88 -18.64
CA GLU A 303 -3.93 27.97 -19.48
C GLU A 303 -3.59 26.52 -19.15
N TRP A 304 -4.61 25.68 -18.96
CA TRP A 304 -4.42 24.24 -18.78
C TRP A 304 -4.70 23.55 -20.10
N VAL A 305 -3.68 22.97 -20.71
CA VAL A 305 -3.81 22.21 -21.96
C VAL A 305 -4.60 20.94 -21.68
N CYS A 306 -5.81 20.84 -22.23
CA CYS A 306 -6.66 19.67 -22.04
C CYS A 306 -6.13 18.47 -22.81
N ASN A 307 -5.76 17.40 -22.11
CA ASN A 307 -5.29 16.13 -22.68
C ASN A 307 -6.20 14.96 -22.30
N ARG A 308 -7.45 15.23 -21.95
CA ARG A 308 -8.44 14.25 -21.50
C ARG A 308 -9.83 14.55 -22.04
N GLU A 309 -10.65 13.52 -22.20
CA GLU A 309 -12.06 13.71 -22.53
C GLU A 309 -12.81 14.31 -21.33
N LEU A 310 -13.43 15.47 -21.55
CA LEU A 310 -14.25 16.20 -20.57
C LEU A 310 -15.67 16.39 -21.11
N ASP A 311 -16.65 16.52 -20.20
CA ASP A 311 -18.05 16.84 -20.53
C ASP A 311 -18.37 18.35 -20.47
N ALA A 312 -17.39 19.18 -20.10
CA ALA A 312 -17.46 20.63 -20.06
C ALA A 312 -16.10 21.27 -20.37
N ASP A 313 -16.09 22.56 -20.69
CA ASP A 313 -14.86 23.32 -20.94
C ASP A 313 -14.00 23.39 -19.68
N VAL A 314 -12.67 23.41 -19.86
CA VAL A 314 -11.69 23.53 -18.76
C VAL A 314 -11.97 24.75 -17.87
N SER A 315 -12.47 25.85 -18.45
CA SER A 315 -12.89 27.05 -17.70
C SER A 315 -13.96 26.75 -16.66
N VAL A 316 -14.93 25.87 -16.95
CA VAL A 316 -16.00 25.48 -16.02
C VAL A 316 -15.42 24.76 -14.80
N PHE A 317 -14.48 23.84 -15.02
CA PHE A 317 -13.76 23.14 -13.94
C PHE A 317 -12.95 24.12 -13.10
N ARG A 318 -12.17 25.01 -13.74
CA ARG A 318 -11.33 26.00 -13.05
C ARG A 318 -12.15 26.99 -12.23
N GLU A 319 -13.21 27.56 -12.80
CA GLU A 319 -14.10 28.51 -12.11
C GLU A 319 -14.79 27.88 -10.90
N PHE A 320 -15.17 26.60 -10.97
CA PHE A 320 -15.71 25.88 -9.83
C PHE A 320 -14.65 25.65 -8.75
N LEU A 321 -13.49 25.14 -9.14
CA LEU A 321 -12.37 24.86 -8.24
C LEU A 321 -11.91 26.12 -7.52
N ASP A 322 -11.71 27.24 -8.24
CA ASP A 322 -11.26 28.50 -7.66
C ASP A 322 -12.26 29.06 -6.65
N ARG A 323 -13.56 28.96 -6.92
CA ARG A 323 -14.60 29.35 -5.95
C ARG A 323 -14.58 28.49 -4.70
N TRP A 324 -14.39 27.17 -4.84
CA TRP A 324 -14.28 26.26 -3.72
C TRP A 324 -13.02 26.54 -2.88
N VAL A 325 -11.87 26.76 -3.52
CA VAL A 325 -10.61 27.14 -2.87
C VAL A 325 -10.74 28.47 -2.14
N GLN A 326 -11.33 29.50 -2.77
CA GLN A 326 -11.53 30.82 -2.14
C GLN A 326 -12.38 30.73 -0.87
N LYS A 327 -13.46 29.93 -0.89
CA LYS A 327 -14.28 29.65 0.30
C LYS A 327 -13.46 28.99 1.41
N ARG A 328 -12.48 28.16 1.06
CA ARG A 328 -11.60 27.48 2.02
C ARG A 328 -10.46 28.38 2.52
N GLN A 329 -10.10 29.41 1.76
CA GLN A 329 -9.09 30.39 2.14
C GLN A 329 -9.64 31.55 2.99
N SER A 330 -10.97 31.73 3.10
CA SER A 330 -11.58 32.84 3.83
C SER A 330 -11.42 32.80 5.37
N GLY A 331 -10.52 31.94 5.89
CA GLY A 331 -10.19 31.81 7.30
C GLY A 331 -11.06 30.80 8.06
N GLY A 332 -10.55 30.30 9.19
CA GLY A 332 -11.30 29.44 10.12
C GLY A 332 -11.47 27.97 9.72
N ILE A 333 -11.07 27.56 8.51
CA ILE A 333 -11.19 26.15 8.07
C ILE A 333 -10.39 25.20 8.95
N MET A 334 -9.16 25.56 9.32
CA MET A 334 -8.36 24.70 10.18
C MET A 334 -8.98 24.57 11.59
N GLU A 335 -9.54 25.67 12.11
CA GLU A 335 -10.29 25.63 13.36
C GLU A 335 -11.54 24.76 13.25
N GLN A 336 -12.27 24.85 12.13
CA GLN A 336 -13.45 24.03 11.86
C GLN A 336 -13.09 22.54 11.75
N TYR A 337 -12.00 22.21 11.04
CA TYR A 337 -11.46 20.85 10.96
C TYR A 337 -11.11 20.30 12.36
N LEU A 338 -10.42 21.10 13.18
CA LEU A 338 -10.05 20.70 14.55
C LEU A 338 -11.25 20.58 15.49
N LYS A 339 -12.35 21.28 15.20
CA LYS A 339 -13.61 21.26 15.96
C LYS A 339 -14.73 20.47 15.27
N ALA A 340 -14.39 19.60 14.32
CA ALA A 340 -15.38 18.86 13.53
C ALA A 340 -16.36 18.09 14.44
N PRO A 341 -17.68 18.21 14.20
CA PRO A 341 -18.70 17.78 15.17
C PRO A 341 -18.83 16.27 15.32
N ASN A 342 -18.52 15.50 14.26
CA ASN A 342 -18.77 14.07 14.18
C ASN A 342 -17.48 13.26 14.04
N ARG A 343 -16.37 13.75 14.62
CA ARG A 343 -15.08 13.08 14.54
C ARG A 343 -15.15 11.65 15.12
N PRO A 344 -14.80 10.61 14.36
CA PRO A 344 -14.74 9.25 14.91
C PRO A 344 -13.51 9.08 15.78
N THR A 345 -13.52 8.08 16.66
CA THR A 345 -12.40 7.77 17.55
C THR A 345 -11.96 6.32 17.38
N TRP A 346 -10.65 6.10 17.42
CA TRP A 346 -10.03 4.78 17.39
C TRP A 346 -8.64 4.84 18.06
N PRO A 347 -8.03 3.70 18.39
CA PRO A 347 -6.70 3.69 18.99
C PRO A 347 -5.64 4.26 18.03
N GLU A 348 -4.90 5.28 18.49
CA GLU A 348 -3.86 5.98 17.69
C GLU A 348 -2.60 5.14 17.44
N GLU A 349 -2.41 4.09 18.24
CA GLU A 349 -1.27 3.18 18.16
C GLU A 349 -1.78 1.74 17.96
N PRO A 350 -1.05 0.92 17.19
CA PRO A 350 -1.26 -0.52 17.18
C PRO A 350 -1.15 -1.10 18.60
N PRO A 351 -1.88 -2.18 18.92
CA PRO A 351 -1.75 -2.84 20.20
C PRO A 351 -0.34 -3.39 20.37
N SER A 352 0.15 -3.40 21.62
CA SER A 352 1.36 -4.16 21.93
C SER A 352 1.12 -5.64 21.62
N VAL A 353 2.09 -6.29 20.97
CA VAL A 353 2.01 -7.69 20.61
C VAL A 353 3.02 -8.47 21.44
N SER A 354 2.51 -9.37 22.29
CA SER A 354 3.32 -10.11 23.28
C SER A 354 4.42 -10.98 22.65
N ASP A 355 4.29 -11.33 21.37
CA ASP A 355 5.38 -12.00 20.65
C ASP A 355 6.66 -11.18 20.69
N TYR A 356 6.58 -9.84 20.71
CA TYR A 356 7.78 -8.99 20.80
C TYR A 356 8.42 -9.00 22.19
N ASP A 357 7.77 -9.49 23.23
CA ASP A 357 8.33 -9.57 24.58
C ASP A 357 9.24 -10.79 24.78
N VAL A 358 9.27 -11.74 23.81
CA VAL A 358 10.14 -12.92 23.85
C VAL A 358 11.62 -12.51 23.68
N PRO A 359 12.50 -12.77 24.67
CA PRO A 359 13.91 -12.45 24.56
C PRO A 359 14.62 -13.36 23.55
N TRP A 360 15.56 -12.80 22.80
CA TRP A 360 16.37 -13.53 21.83
C TRP A 360 17.82 -13.05 21.84
N GLN A 361 18.76 -13.96 21.58
CA GLN A 361 20.19 -13.65 21.59
C GLN A 361 20.56 -12.92 20.30
N PHE A 362 21.11 -11.71 20.41
CA PHE A 362 21.48 -10.89 19.25
C PHE A 362 22.99 -10.74 19.04
N GLY A 363 23.78 -11.27 19.98
CA GLY A 363 25.23 -11.22 19.91
C GLY A 363 25.88 -11.77 21.16
N GLU A 364 27.18 -11.55 21.27
CA GLU A 364 28.01 -11.91 22.43
C GLU A 364 28.86 -10.71 22.82
N THR A 365 29.18 -10.59 24.11
CA THR A 365 30.15 -9.60 24.60
C THR A 365 31.58 -10.00 24.21
N MET A 366 32.56 -9.10 24.42
CA MET A 366 33.98 -9.44 24.24
C MET A 366 34.43 -10.64 25.10
N ASP A 367 33.73 -10.89 26.21
CA ASP A 367 33.98 -12.01 27.12
C ASP A 367 33.22 -13.30 26.72
N ARG A 368 32.57 -13.32 25.55
CA ARG A 368 31.73 -14.42 25.03
C ARG A 368 30.46 -14.70 25.86
N GLU A 369 29.96 -13.71 26.57
CA GLU A 369 28.67 -13.83 27.27
C GLU A 369 27.52 -13.49 26.32
N PRO A 370 26.45 -14.29 26.27
CA PRO A 370 25.34 -14.07 25.35
C PRO A 370 24.56 -12.80 25.72
N MET A 371 24.30 -11.96 24.71
CA MET A 371 23.50 -10.74 24.84
C MET A 371 22.09 -10.96 24.33
N TYR A 372 21.09 -10.60 25.15
CA TYR A 372 19.67 -10.76 24.84
C TYR A 372 18.96 -9.41 24.67
N ARG A 373 17.97 -9.38 23.79
CA ARG A 373 17.02 -8.26 23.62
C ARG A 373 15.62 -8.77 23.32
N THR A 374 14.64 -7.90 23.44
CA THR A 374 13.26 -8.12 22.96
C THR A 374 13.01 -7.29 21.68
N GLY A 375 11.81 -7.40 21.10
CA GLY A 375 11.42 -6.63 19.92
C GLY A 375 11.78 -7.29 18.59
N VAL A 376 11.84 -6.45 17.54
CA VAL A 376 12.05 -6.85 16.13
C VAL A 376 13.24 -7.77 15.97
N ARG A 377 13.07 -8.83 15.18
CA ARG A 377 14.05 -9.91 14.91
C ARG A 377 13.77 -10.57 13.57
N LEU A 378 14.70 -11.39 13.09
CA LEU A 378 14.50 -12.19 11.89
C LEU A 378 13.47 -13.29 12.14
N ARG A 379 12.76 -13.67 11.07
CA ARG A 379 11.76 -14.75 11.09
C ARG A 379 12.36 -16.10 11.47
N ARG A 380 13.60 -16.39 11.06
CA ARG A 380 14.30 -17.63 11.47
C ARG A 380 14.49 -17.70 12.97
N ILE A 381 14.91 -16.60 13.60
CA ILE A 381 15.07 -16.48 15.06
C ILE A 381 13.72 -16.69 15.77
N ALA A 382 12.65 -16.05 15.28
CA ALA A 382 11.31 -16.25 15.85
C ALA A 382 10.84 -17.71 15.73
N THR A 383 11.16 -18.38 14.63
CA THR A 383 10.84 -19.80 14.40
C THR A 383 11.62 -20.71 15.37
N GLU A 384 12.91 -20.46 15.60
CA GLU A 384 13.75 -21.20 16.57
C GLU A 384 13.22 -21.08 18.00
N LEU A 385 12.64 -19.93 18.34
CA LEU A 385 11.99 -19.68 19.63
C LEU A 385 10.61 -20.33 19.74
N GLY A 386 10.15 -21.03 18.70
CA GLY A 386 8.84 -21.68 18.65
C GLY A 386 7.67 -20.72 18.45
N GLN A 387 7.93 -19.49 17.97
CA GLN A 387 6.87 -18.52 17.71
C GLN A 387 6.19 -18.81 16.38
N TYR A 388 4.87 -18.62 16.36
CA TYR A 388 4.10 -18.75 15.13
C TYR A 388 4.47 -17.66 14.13
N CYS A 389 4.87 -18.07 12.93
CA CYS A 389 5.22 -17.18 11.83
C CYS A 389 4.29 -17.46 10.64
N PHE A 390 3.40 -16.52 10.35
CA PHE A 390 2.55 -16.60 9.15
C PHE A 390 3.41 -16.52 7.88
N ARG A 391 3.14 -17.40 6.91
CA ARG A 391 3.90 -17.51 5.65
C ARG A 391 3.12 -16.86 4.52
N TRP A 392 3.68 -15.78 4.00
CA TRP A 392 3.10 -15.00 2.90
C TRP A 392 3.57 -15.47 1.53
N GLU A 393 4.65 -16.25 1.48
CA GLU A 393 5.28 -16.65 0.23
C GLU A 393 4.31 -17.36 -0.70
N ARG A 394 4.31 -16.96 -1.97
CA ARG A 394 3.40 -17.47 -2.99
C ARG A 394 4.11 -17.65 -4.34
N PRO A 395 3.58 -18.50 -5.24
CA PRO A 395 4.14 -18.65 -6.58
C PRO A 395 4.07 -17.34 -7.38
N PRO A 396 4.95 -17.16 -8.38
CA PRO A 396 4.90 -16.00 -9.26
C PRO A 396 3.61 -15.98 -10.10
N GLN A 397 3.12 -14.78 -10.41
CA GLN A 397 1.83 -14.60 -11.07
C GLN A 397 1.83 -15.13 -12.52
N SER A 398 3.01 -15.20 -13.14
CA SER A 398 3.19 -15.84 -14.45
C SER A 398 2.76 -17.31 -14.47
N ILE A 399 2.72 -17.99 -13.32
CA ILE A 399 2.18 -19.36 -13.20
C ILE A 399 0.65 -19.35 -13.08
N LEU A 400 0.07 -18.40 -12.32
CA LEU A 400 -1.39 -18.25 -12.18
C LEU A 400 -2.06 -17.96 -13.53
N SER A 401 -1.48 -17.05 -14.31
CA SER A 401 -1.98 -16.69 -15.65
C SER A 401 -1.90 -17.84 -16.67
N LYS A 402 -0.97 -18.80 -16.51
CA LYS A 402 -0.90 -20.00 -17.35
C LYS A 402 -2.02 -20.97 -17.01
N LYS A 403 -2.26 -21.23 -15.72
CA LYS A 403 -3.36 -22.10 -15.28
C LYS A 403 -4.73 -21.59 -15.72
N SER A 404 -5.00 -20.29 -15.58
CA SER A 404 -6.27 -19.72 -16.03
C SER A 404 -6.47 -19.76 -17.55
N ARG A 405 -5.39 -19.64 -18.34
CA ARG A 405 -5.44 -19.83 -19.80
C ARG A 405 -5.68 -21.29 -20.18
N GLU A 406 -5.05 -22.23 -19.48
CA GLU A 406 -5.23 -23.67 -19.71
C GLU A 406 -6.63 -24.15 -19.30
N GLU A 407 -7.18 -23.64 -18.19
CA GLU A 407 -8.55 -23.93 -17.76
C GLU A 407 -9.60 -23.34 -18.72
N ASN A 408 -9.38 -22.13 -19.25
CA ASN A 408 -10.26 -21.54 -20.27
C ASN A 408 -10.15 -22.22 -21.64
N ALA A 409 -8.98 -22.78 -21.98
CA ALA A 409 -8.79 -23.56 -23.21
C ALA A 409 -9.43 -24.96 -23.14
N ASN A 410 -9.52 -25.54 -21.93
CA ASN A 410 -10.11 -26.85 -21.68
C ASN A 410 -11.58 -26.79 -21.22
N GLY A 411 -12.13 -25.59 -21.00
CA GLY A 411 -13.51 -25.33 -20.61
C GLY A 411 -14.48 -25.08 -21.78
N VAL A 412 -14.10 -25.44 -23.01
CA VAL A 412 -15.04 -25.52 -24.14
C VAL A 412 -15.58 -26.95 -24.19
N ASP A 413 -16.73 -27.15 -23.55
CA ASP A 413 -17.71 -28.20 -23.88
C ASP A 413 -19.13 -27.67 -23.65
#